data_AF-A0AAJ0A9X0-F1
#
_entry.id   AF-A0AAJ0A9X0-F1
#
_cell.length_a   1.000
_cell.length_b   1.000
_cell.length_c   1.000
_cell.angle_alpha   90.00
_cell.angle_beta   90.00
_cell.angle_gamma   90.00
#
_symmetry.space_group_name_H-M   'P 1'
#
loop_
_entity.id
_entity.type
_entity.pdbx_description
1 polymer ?
#
loop_
_entity_poly.entity_id
_entity_poly.type
_entity_poly.pdbx_seq_one_letter_code
_entity_poly.pdbx_strand_id
1 'polypeptide(L)' 'EVERLRKDSKRRGTLFSHRKKALFRKADRIFQDCDAKVYTFIERKGRIWIYTSHPSDDTLPRSQASLVR' A
#
# COMPACT_ATOMS: atom_id res chain seq x y z
N GLU A 1 -30.67 -7.14 -8.56
CA GLU A 1 -29.91 -6.37 -7.55
C GLU A 1 -28.62 -7.08 -7.08
N VAL A 2 -28.72 -8.33 -6.60
CA VAL A 2 -27.56 -9.17 -6.17
C VAL A 2 -26.44 -9.25 -7.22
N GLU A 3 -26.78 -9.35 -8.51
CA GLU A 3 -25.78 -9.43 -9.57
C GLU A 3 -24.99 -8.11 -9.76
N ARG A 4 -25.65 -6.96 -9.58
CA ARG A 4 -24.98 -5.65 -9.61
C ARG A 4 -23.98 -5.54 -8.45
N LEU A 5 -24.38 -5.93 -7.24
CA LEU A 5 -23.50 -5.97 -6.06
C LEU A 5 -22.26 -6.87 -6.27
N ARG A 6 -22.43 -8.02 -6.93
CA ARG A 6 -21.32 -8.92 -7.28
C ARG A 6 -20.37 -8.28 -8.31
N LYS A 7 -20.90 -7.65 -9.37
CA LYS A 7 -20.11 -6.95 -10.39
C LYS A 7 -19.31 -5.79 -9.77
N ASP A 8 -19.93 -5.01 -8.88
CA ASP A 8 -19.26 -3.92 -8.18
C ASP A 8 -18.17 -4.41 -7.24
N SER A 9 -18.40 -5.51 -6.52
CA SER A 9 -17.39 -6.12 -5.65
C SER A 9 -16.17 -6.58 -6.45
N LYS A 10 -16.39 -7.23 -7.61
CA LYS A 10 -15.31 -7.63 -8.54
C LYS A 10 -14.55 -6.40 -9.06
N ARG A 11 -15.27 -5.37 -9.54
CA ARG A 11 -14.67 -4.12 -10.04
C ARG A 11 -13.81 -3.44 -8.98
N ARG A 12 -14.29 -3.34 -7.73
CA ARG A 12 -13.51 -2.80 -6.60
C ARG A 12 -12.27 -3.65 -6.31
N GLY A 13 -12.36 -4.97 -6.47
CA GLY A 13 -11.22 -5.89 -6.38
C GLY A 13 -10.14 -5.58 -7.41
N THR A 14 -10.52 -5.51 -8.69
CA THR A 14 -9.61 -5.19 -9.80
C THR A 14 -8.99 -3.81 -9.62
N LEU A 15 -9.80 -2.79 -9.33
CA LEU A 15 -9.33 -1.43 -9.11
C LEU A 15 -8.32 -1.34 -7.97
N PHE A 16 -8.59 -2.02 -6.85
CA PHE A 16 -7.66 -2.11 -5.73
C PHE A 16 -6.32 -2.72 -6.17
N SER A 17 -6.33 -3.82 -6.90
CA SER A 17 -5.11 -4.46 -7.38
C SER A 17 -4.27 -3.54 -8.28
N HIS A 18 -4.91 -2.80 -9.19
CA HIS A 18 -4.21 -1.82 -10.03
C HIS A 18 -3.62 -0.67 -9.20
N ARG A 19 -4.41 -0.08 -8.29
CA ARG A 19 -3.95 1.04 -7.45
C ARG A 19 -2.84 0.64 -6.49
N LYS A 20 -2.95 -0.54 -5.88
CA LYS A 20 -1.91 -1.11 -5.01
C LYS A 20 -0.59 -1.26 -5.75
N LYS A 21 -0.60 -1.87 -6.95
CA LYS A 21 0.60 -2.00 -7.79
C LYS A 21 1.19 -0.64 -8.17
N ALA A 22 0.34 0.33 -8.51
CA ALA A 22 0.80 1.68 -8.84
C ALA A 22 1.42 2.41 -7.64
N LEU A 23 0.84 2.26 -6.44
CA LEU A 23 1.38 2.82 -5.20
C LEU A 23 2.78 2.27 -4.91
N PHE A 24 2.97 0.96 -4.97
CA PHE A 24 4.28 0.35 -4.71
C PHE A 24 5.34 0.81 -5.71
N ARG A 25 4.99 0.94 -6.99
CA ARG A 25 5.92 1.51 -7.99
C ARG A 25 6.29 2.96 -7.69
N LYS A 26 5.37 3.76 -7.16
CA LYS A 26 5.67 5.15 -6.78
C LYS A 26 6.55 5.21 -5.53
N ALA A 27 6.26 4.38 -4.54
CA ALA A 27 7.08 4.25 -3.33
C ALA A 27 8.53 3.86 -3.69
N ASP A 28 8.69 2.94 -4.63
CA ASP A 28 9.99 2.50 -5.12
C ASP A 28 10.77 3.60 -5.85
N ARG A 29 10.09 4.39 -6.68
CA ARG A 29 10.71 5.56 -7.31
C ARG A 29 11.14 6.62 -6.32
N ILE A 30 10.34 6.91 -5.29
CA ILE A 30 10.72 7.86 -4.25
C ILE A 30 11.99 7.39 -3.53
N PHE A 31 12.09 6.09 -3.24
CA PHE A 31 13.32 5.54 -2.67
C PHE A 31 14.51 5.69 -3.62
N GLN A 32 14.39 5.29 -4.88
CA GLN A 32 15.48 5.31 -5.86
C GLN A 32 15.92 6.73 -6.25
N ASP A 33 14.97 7.61 -6.53
CA ASP A 33 15.23 8.94 -7.11
C ASP A 33 15.61 9.97 -6.05
N CYS A 34 15.23 9.75 -4.80
CA CYS A 34 15.40 10.73 -3.71
C CYS A 34 16.16 10.20 -2.49
N ASP A 35 16.73 8.99 -2.57
CA ASP A 35 17.44 8.33 -1.46
C ASP A 35 16.62 8.30 -0.15
N ALA A 36 15.31 8.11 -0.28
CA ALA A 36 14.38 8.21 0.83
C ALA A 36 14.00 6.83 1.38
N LYS A 37 13.93 6.70 2.71
CA LYS A 37 13.32 5.51 3.34
C LYS A 37 11.80 5.56 3.17
N VAL A 38 11.20 4.54 2.56
CA VAL A 38 9.76 4.49 2.28
C VAL A 38 9.15 3.23 2.85
N TYR A 39 8.06 3.41 3.60
CA TYR A 39 7.22 2.35 4.12
C TYR A 39 5.77 2.58 3.69
N THR A 40 5.10 1.52 3.23
CA THR A 40 3.65 1.56 2.98
C THR A 40 2.96 0.39 3.64
N PHE A 41 1.79 0.67 4.22
CA PHE A 41 0.91 -0.32 4.83
C PHE A 41 -0.47 -0.23 4.22
N ILE A 42 -1.02 -1.37 3.82
CA ILE A 42 -2.37 -1.46 3.29
C ILE A 42 -3.05 -2.65 3.95
N GLU A 43 -4.13 -2.40 4.67
CA GLU A 43 -5.02 -3.44 5.17
C GLU A 43 -6.35 -3.40 4.40
N ARG A 44 -6.80 -4.56 3.93
CA ARG A 44 -8.12 -4.70 3.29
C ARG A 44 -8.66 -6.11 3.47
N LYS A 45 -9.86 -6.22 4.06
CA LYS A 45 -10.55 -7.50 4.30
C LYS A 45 -9.67 -8.50 5.07
N GLY A 46 -8.98 -8.04 6.11
CA GLY A 46 -8.10 -8.86 6.94
C GLY A 46 -6.80 -9.33 6.26
N ARG A 47 -6.49 -8.80 5.07
CA ARG A 47 -5.22 -9.05 4.38
C ARG A 47 -4.37 -7.79 4.43
N ILE A 48 -3.07 -7.99 4.63
CA ILE A 48 -2.08 -6.93 4.74
C ILE A 48 -1.13 -7.01 3.54
N TRP A 49 -0.77 -5.85 2.99
CA TRP A 49 0.30 -5.71 2.02
C TRP A 49 1.24 -4.61 2.48
N ILE A 50 2.52 -4.94 2.52
CA ILE A 50 3.59 -4.03 2.94
C ILE A 50 4.57 -3.87 1.77
N TYR A 51 5.04 -2.64 1.58
CA TYR A 51 6.26 -2.35 0.85
C TYR A 51 7.19 -1.60 1.78
N THR A 52 8.43 -2.03 1.86
CA THR A 52 9.51 -1.35 2.58
C THR A 52 10.72 -1.27 1.64
N SER A 53 11.36 -0.12 1.53
CA SER A 53 12.63 -0.01 0.80
C SER A 53 13.80 -0.65 1.54
N HIS A 54 13.66 -0.90 2.84
CA HIS A 54 14.68 -1.48 3.71
C HIS A 54 14.06 -2.65 4.51
N PRO A 55 14.18 -3.90 4.03
CA PRO A 55 13.56 -5.06 4.69
C PRO A 55 14.22 -5.42 6.04
N SER A 56 15.42 -4.89 6.32
CA SER A 56 16.06 -4.99 7.63
C SER A 56 15.45 -4.08 8.70
N ASP A 57 14.66 -3.07 8.31
CA ASP A 57 13.89 -2.20 9.20
C ASP A 57 12.50 -2.81 9.49
N ASP A 58 12.45 -4.07 9.93
CA ASP A 58 11.24 -4.86 10.28
C ASP A 58 10.43 -4.27 11.47
N THR A 59 10.64 -3.00 11.82
CA THR A 59 10.13 -2.32 13.03
C THR A 59 8.89 -1.45 12.82
N LEU A 60 8.31 -1.39 11.61
CA LEU A 60 7.10 -0.59 11.36
C LEU A 60 5.85 -1.47 11.28
N PRO A 61 5.00 -1.39 12.31
CA PRO A 61 4.13 -0.24 12.46
C PRO A 61 4.19 0.38 13.86
N ARG A 62 4.40 1.70 13.96
CA ARG A 62 4.13 2.45 15.19
C ARG A 62 3.22 3.60 14.79
N SER A 63 2.19 3.89 15.58
CA SER A 63 1.23 4.99 15.45
C SER A 63 1.88 6.40 15.53
N GLN A 64 3.08 6.57 14.96
CA GLN A 64 4.10 7.55 15.31
C GLN A 64 4.78 8.20 14.09
N ALA A 65 4.14 8.19 12.91
CA ALA A 65 4.46 9.20 11.90
C ALA A 65 3.91 10.60 12.29
N SER A 66 3.57 10.81 13.57
CA SER A 66 3.38 12.12 14.16
C SER A 66 4.75 12.83 14.19
N LEU A 67 4.87 13.87 13.37
CA LEU A 67 6.00 14.79 13.28
C LEU A 67 7.29 14.21 12.70
N VAL A 68 7.53 14.52 11.42
CA VAL A 68 8.86 14.96 11.01
C VAL A 68 8.66 16.28 10.27
N ARG A 69 9.29 17.33 10.80
CA ARG A 69 9.24 18.74 10.35
C ARG A 69 9.73 18.90 8.93
#